data_AF-A0A0H5NXZ1-F1
#
_entry.id   AF-A0A0H5NXZ1-F1
#
_cell.length_a   1.000
_cell.length_b   1.000
_cell.length_c   1.000
_cell.angle_alpha   90.00
_cell.angle_beta   90.00
_cell.angle_gamma   90.00
#
_symmetry.space_group_name_H-M   'P 1'
#
loop_
_entity.id
_entity.type
_entity.pdbx_description
1 polymer ?
#
loop_
_entity_poly.entity_id
_entity_poly.type
_entity_poly.pdbx_seq_one_letter_code
_entity_poly.pdbx_strand_id
1 'polypeptide(L)'
;MVVGTLNYKYLCDLLDRATSNRRFAVAEGVEGEGDDILGRGITPEARHTMPFVPPGSIVRSDYQGSPGWAADGYRVLLQSFKYGEIDHINWGQRSDAKRRVASQSYVSQDTLFSIEEIGLEPLVATCDADDFVGTTLVAAHSYDAITGKFELYIGQSKNPEFPGDVCWHWRHQLLNGGTSPLPTGQTLPPILPGDAPSAQAEEIDIRLKKSQSDDGAVDSNG
;
A
#
# COMPACT_ATOMS: atom_id res chain seq x y z
N MET A 1 -1.61 -17.15 1.42
CA MET A 1 -2.08 -16.93 0.03
C MET A 1 -3.42 -16.18 -0.05
N VAL A 2 -4.34 -16.38 0.90
CA VAL A 2 -5.69 -15.75 0.90
C VAL A 2 -5.65 -14.22 1.07
N VAL A 3 -4.76 -13.68 1.92
CA VAL A 3 -4.70 -12.23 2.22
C VAL A 3 -4.25 -11.38 1.03
N GLY A 4 -3.29 -11.86 0.22
CA GLY A 4 -2.84 -11.15 -0.98
C GLY A 4 -3.94 -11.04 -2.05
N THR A 5 -4.74 -12.09 -2.22
CA THR A 5 -5.88 -12.09 -3.16
C THR A 5 -7.03 -11.19 -2.68
N LEU A 6 -7.26 -11.14 -1.36
CA LEU A 6 -8.25 -10.24 -0.75
C LEU A 6 -7.85 -8.78 -0.93
N ASN A 7 -6.58 -8.44 -0.68
CA ASN A 7 -6.08 -7.08 -0.86
C ASN A 7 -6.12 -6.64 -2.33
N TYR A 8 -5.76 -7.54 -3.25
CA TYR A 8 -5.87 -7.30 -4.69
C TYR A 8 -7.30 -6.94 -5.12
N LYS A 9 -8.29 -7.71 -4.66
CA LYS A 9 -9.70 -7.46 -4.95
C LYS A 9 -10.21 -6.18 -4.29
N TYR A 10 -9.80 -5.92 -3.06
CA TYR A 10 -10.15 -4.71 -2.34
C TYR A 10 -9.62 -3.46 -3.07
N LEU A 11 -8.37 -3.47 -3.51
CA LEU A 11 -7.78 -2.35 -4.25
C LEU A 11 -8.44 -2.14 -5.63
N CYS A 12 -8.79 -3.23 -6.32
CA CYS A 12 -9.60 -3.13 -7.54
C CYS A 12 -10.96 -2.46 -7.26
N ASP A 13 -11.59 -2.82 -6.14
CA ASP A 13 -12.89 -2.26 -5.75
C ASP A 13 -12.81 -0.77 -5.43
N LEU A 14 -11.76 -0.35 -4.71
CA LEU A 14 -11.50 1.06 -4.43
C LEU A 14 -11.26 1.87 -5.70
N LEU A 15 -10.50 1.33 -6.65
CA LEU A 15 -10.25 2.00 -7.93
C LEU A 15 -11.51 2.07 -8.80
N ASP A 16 -12.27 0.98 -8.92
CA ASP A 16 -13.54 0.99 -9.65
C ASP A 16 -14.54 1.98 -9.03
N ARG A 17 -14.52 2.12 -7.70
CA ARG A 17 -15.36 3.06 -6.97
C ARG A 17 -14.95 4.52 -7.18
N ALA A 18 -13.66 4.82 -7.03
CA ALA A 18 -13.12 6.17 -7.21
C ALA A 18 -13.27 6.68 -8.65
N THR A 19 -13.33 5.76 -9.62
CA THR A 19 -13.45 6.07 -11.05
C THR A 19 -14.87 5.88 -11.59
N SER A 20 -15.85 5.58 -10.72
CA SER A 20 -17.25 5.33 -11.09
C SER A 20 -17.41 4.27 -12.20
N ASN A 21 -16.64 3.19 -12.12
CA ASN A 21 -16.64 2.10 -13.09
C ASN A 21 -17.44 0.88 -12.58
N ARG A 22 -17.88 0.04 -13.53
CA ARG A 22 -18.61 -1.22 -13.26
C ARG A 22 -19.80 -1.03 -12.31
N ARG A 23 -19.80 -1.71 -11.17
CA ARG A 23 -20.88 -1.70 -10.17
C ARG A 23 -21.03 -0.37 -9.43
N PHE A 24 -20.09 0.55 -9.61
CA PHE A 24 -20.08 1.89 -9.04
C PHE A 24 -20.36 2.98 -10.08
N ALA A 25 -20.77 2.60 -11.29
CA ALA A 25 -21.23 3.57 -12.28
C ALA A 25 -22.47 4.28 -11.76
N VAL A 26 -22.36 5.60 -11.58
CA VAL A 26 -23.46 6.47 -11.19
C VAL A 26 -24.11 6.98 -12.48
N ALA A 27 -25.42 6.80 -12.62
CA ALA A 27 -26.15 7.31 -13.77
C ALA A 27 -26.19 8.85 -13.73
N GLU A 28 -25.96 9.51 -14.87
CA GLU A 28 -26.10 10.97 -14.97
C GLU A 28 -27.55 11.37 -14.67
N GLY A 29 -27.73 12.32 -13.75
CA GLY A 29 -29.02 13.00 -13.54
C GLY A 29 -29.84 12.55 -12.34
N VAL A 30 -29.31 11.71 -11.44
CA VAL A 30 -30.01 11.38 -10.18
C VAL A 30 -29.23 11.90 -8.98
N GLU A 31 -29.62 13.07 -8.47
CA GLU A 31 -29.09 13.60 -7.22
C GLU A 31 -29.42 12.66 -6.06
N GLY A 32 -28.39 12.14 -5.38
CA GLY A 32 -28.53 11.33 -4.16
C GLY A 32 -28.53 9.81 -4.36
N GLU A 33 -28.69 9.29 -5.57
CA GLU A 33 -28.53 7.85 -5.83
C GLU A 33 -27.07 7.52 -6.16
N GLY A 34 -26.41 6.80 -5.25
CA GLY A 34 -25.02 6.38 -5.42
C GLY A 34 -24.16 6.62 -4.19
N ASP A 35 -24.62 7.47 -3.25
CA ASP A 35 -23.90 7.71 -2.00
C ASP A 35 -23.74 6.39 -1.21
N ASP A 36 -24.84 5.65 -1.05
CA ASP A 36 -24.84 4.35 -0.39
C ASP A 36 -23.99 3.29 -1.11
N ILE A 37 -24.01 3.31 -2.45
CA ILE A 37 -23.29 2.35 -3.29
C ILE A 37 -21.77 2.58 -3.19
N LEU A 38 -21.34 3.84 -3.25
CA LEU A 38 -19.96 4.25 -3.04
C LEU A 38 -19.52 4.08 -1.58
N GLY A 39 -20.45 3.95 -0.62
CA GLY A 39 -20.13 3.86 0.81
C GLY A 39 -20.03 2.41 1.29
N ARG A 40 -20.66 1.49 0.57
CA ARG A 40 -20.78 0.10 0.99
C ARG A 40 -19.42 -0.58 1.11
N GLY A 41 -19.10 -1.10 2.30
CA GLY A 41 -17.91 -1.94 2.52
C GLY A 41 -16.58 -1.18 2.67
N ILE A 42 -16.63 0.14 2.86
CA ILE A 42 -15.47 0.96 3.27
C ILE A 42 -15.84 1.78 4.50
N THR A 43 -14.85 2.33 5.20
CA THR A 43 -15.11 3.21 6.34
C THR A 43 -15.58 4.60 5.85
N PRO A 44 -16.33 5.36 6.67
CA PRO A 44 -16.71 6.74 6.34
C PRO A 44 -15.49 7.64 6.08
N GLU A 45 -14.39 7.41 6.78
CA GLU A 45 -13.14 8.16 6.60
C GLU A 45 -12.54 7.87 5.22
N ALA A 46 -12.45 6.59 4.84
CA ALA A 46 -11.98 6.19 3.51
C ALA A 46 -12.85 6.79 2.41
N ARG A 47 -14.18 6.86 2.64
CA ARG A 47 -15.12 7.55 1.75
C ARG A 47 -14.81 9.03 1.62
N HIS A 48 -14.64 9.72 2.74
CA HIS A 48 -14.41 11.17 2.75
C HIS A 48 -13.08 11.55 2.08
N THR A 49 -12.07 10.66 2.17
CA THR A 49 -10.76 10.87 1.53
C THR A 49 -10.72 10.46 0.06
N MET A 50 -11.78 9.90 -0.51
CA MET A 50 -11.77 9.51 -1.92
C MET A 50 -11.66 10.75 -2.82
N PRO A 51 -10.78 10.73 -3.83
CA PRO A 51 -10.71 11.81 -4.79
C PRO A 51 -12.01 11.85 -5.61
N PHE A 52 -12.49 13.06 -5.91
CA PHE A 52 -13.54 13.23 -6.89
C PHE A 52 -12.94 13.15 -8.29
N VAL A 53 -13.27 12.09 -9.03
CA VAL A 53 -12.92 11.92 -10.44
C VAL A 53 -14.22 12.05 -11.24
N PRO A 54 -14.31 12.96 -12.23
CA PRO A 54 -15.51 13.07 -13.04
C PRO A 54 -15.79 11.74 -13.76
N PRO A 55 -17.04 11.23 -13.73
CA PRO A 55 -17.40 10.00 -14.42
C PRO A 55 -16.96 10.01 -15.88
N GLY A 56 -16.46 8.88 -16.37
CA GLY A 56 -15.97 8.75 -17.75
C GLY A 56 -14.57 9.32 -18.02
N SER A 57 -13.97 10.08 -17.10
CA SER A 57 -12.58 10.55 -17.26
C SER A 57 -11.57 9.41 -17.23
N ILE A 58 -11.86 8.37 -16.44
CA ILE A 58 -11.06 7.15 -16.36
C ILE A 58 -11.99 5.97 -16.63
N VAL A 59 -11.72 5.23 -17.70
CA VAL A 59 -12.56 4.10 -18.12
C VAL A 59 -11.92 2.77 -17.75
N ARG A 60 -12.74 1.78 -17.42
CA ARG A 60 -12.26 0.41 -17.24
C ARG A 60 -11.72 -0.15 -18.56
N SER A 61 -10.47 -0.60 -18.56
CA SER A 61 -9.78 -1.19 -19.72
C SER A 61 -8.96 -2.40 -19.28
N ASP A 62 -9.64 -3.54 -19.16
CA ASP A 62 -9.01 -4.80 -18.77
C ASP A 62 -8.21 -5.38 -19.94
N TYR A 63 -7.00 -5.88 -19.66
CA TYR A 63 -6.15 -6.49 -20.68
C TYR A 63 -5.92 -7.97 -20.38
N GLN A 64 -6.44 -8.85 -21.25
CA GLN A 64 -6.28 -10.31 -21.13
C GLN A 64 -6.60 -10.85 -19.73
N GLY A 65 -7.72 -10.39 -19.15
CA GLY A 65 -8.16 -10.77 -17.80
C GLY A 65 -7.45 -10.08 -16.65
N SER A 66 -6.48 -9.18 -16.92
CA SER A 66 -5.86 -8.32 -15.92
C SER A 66 -6.64 -7.01 -15.77
N PRO A 67 -7.13 -6.69 -14.56
CA PRO A 67 -7.68 -5.40 -14.20
C PRO A 67 -6.88 -4.20 -14.67
N GLY A 68 -7.54 -3.30 -15.41
CA GLY A 68 -6.94 -2.07 -15.90
C GLY A 68 -7.89 -0.88 -15.99
N TRP A 69 -7.31 0.31 -15.96
CA TRP A 69 -7.98 1.60 -16.10
C TRP A 69 -7.24 2.45 -17.12
N ALA A 70 -7.95 3.13 -18.00
CA ALA A 70 -7.37 3.93 -19.06
C ALA A 70 -7.87 5.37 -19.04
N ALA A 71 -6.97 6.31 -19.30
CA ALA A 71 -7.22 7.73 -19.48
C ALA A 71 -6.06 8.34 -20.27
N ASP A 72 -6.35 9.32 -21.12
CA ASP A 72 -5.35 10.15 -21.82
C ASP A 72 -4.24 9.35 -22.55
N GLY A 73 -4.59 8.23 -23.19
CA GLY A 73 -3.62 7.40 -23.92
C GLY A 73 -2.73 6.53 -23.04
N TYR A 74 -2.99 6.47 -21.73
CA TYR A 74 -2.35 5.56 -20.80
C TYR A 74 -3.33 4.52 -20.28
N ARG A 75 -2.87 3.29 -20.13
CA ARG A 75 -3.59 2.21 -19.45
C ARG A 75 -2.78 1.71 -18.28
N VAL A 76 -3.34 1.73 -17.08
CA VAL A 76 -2.66 1.24 -15.87
C VAL A 76 -3.25 -0.11 -15.49
N LEU A 77 -2.42 -1.16 -15.48
CA LEU A 77 -2.82 -2.48 -15.02
C LEU A 77 -2.34 -2.75 -13.59
N LEU A 78 -3.20 -3.32 -12.74
CA LEU A 78 -2.81 -3.67 -11.38
C LEU A 78 -2.02 -4.98 -11.33
N GLN A 79 -0.99 -5.04 -10.49
CA GLN A 79 -0.21 -6.24 -10.20
C GLN A 79 0.07 -6.33 -8.69
N SER A 80 -0.11 -7.52 -8.10
CA SER A 80 0.40 -7.79 -6.76
C SER A 80 1.81 -8.40 -6.81
N PHE A 81 2.64 -8.08 -5.82
CA PHE A 81 3.96 -8.65 -5.67
C PHE A 81 4.31 -8.83 -4.18
N LYS A 82 5.43 -9.50 -3.90
CA LYS A 82 5.88 -9.73 -2.52
C LYS A 82 6.65 -8.51 -2.02
N TYR A 83 6.40 -8.11 -0.78
CA TYR A 83 6.99 -6.91 -0.20
C TYR A 83 8.51 -6.95 -0.28
N GLY A 84 9.12 -5.86 -0.77
CA GLY A 84 10.56 -5.71 -0.97
C GLY A 84 11.10 -6.37 -2.25
N GLU A 85 10.27 -7.05 -3.05
CA GLU A 85 10.70 -7.74 -4.28
C GLU A 85 10.29 -6.99 -5.56
N ILE A 86 10.08 -5.68 -5.49
CA ILE A 86 9.68 -4.84 -6.63
C ILE A 86 10.69 -4.88 -7.79
N ASP A 87 11.98 -5.03 -7.49
CA ASP A 87 13.07 -5.16 -8.48
C ASP A 87 13.18 -6.53 -9.12
N HIS A 88 12.52 -7.54 -8.55
CA HIS A 88 12.68 -8.95 -8.93
C HIS A 88 11.39 -9.53 -9.52
N ILE A 89 10.49 -8.69 -10.03
CA ILE A 89 9.25 -9.16 -10.63
C ILE A 89 9.56 -9.85 -11.97
N ASN A 90 9.35 -11.16 -12.00
CA ASN A 90 9.42 -11.92 -13.24
C ASN A 90 8.11 -11.83 -14.02
N TRP A 91 8.00 -10.86 -14.92
CA TRP A 91 6.81 -10.65 -15.76
C TRP A 91 6.44 -11.86 -16.62
N GLY A 92 7.44 -12.60 -17.11
CA GLY A 92 7.26 -13.79 -17.93
C GLY A 92 6.58 -14.96 -17.20
N GLN A 93 6.71 -15.04 -15.88
CA GLN A 93 6.09 -16.06 -15.04
C GLN A 93 4.75 -15.63 -14.41
N ARG A 94 4.35 -14.35 -14.54
CA ARG A 94 3.10 -13.84 -13.95
C ARG A 94 1.89 -14.14 -14.82
N SER A 95 1.91 -13.68 -16.06
CA SER A 95 0.89 -14.01 -17.07
C SER A 95 1.38 -13.58 -18.46
N ASP A 96 0.84 -14.20 -19.50
CA ASP A 96 1.15 -13.81 -20.88
C ASP A 96 0.80 -12.34 -21.16
N ALA A 97 -0.24 -11.82 -20.50
CA ALA A 97 -0.65 -10.41 -20.56
C ALA A 97 0.47 -9.48 -20.06
N LYS A 98 1.01 -9.77 -18.88
CA LYS A 98 2.07 -8.95 -18.27
C LYS A 98 3.39 -9.09 -19.02
N ARG A 99 3.68 -10.28 -19.57
CA ARG A 99 4.84 -10.47 -20.46
C ARG A 99 4.73 -9.57 -21.69
N ARG A 100 3.56 -9.48 -22.35
CA ARG A 100 3.35 -8.59 -23.51
C ARG A 100 3.49 -7.11 -23.14
N VAL A 101 2.91 -6.70 -22.01
CA VAL A 101 3.05 -5.33 -21.50
C VAL A 101 4.52 -4.98 -21.22
N ALA A 102 5.30 -5.92 -20.68
CA ALA A 102 6.73 -5.76 -20.45
C ALA A 102 7.59 -5.83 -21.74
N SER A 103 7.00 -6.20 -22.87
CA SER A 103 7.62 -6.16 -24.20
C SER A 103 7.24 -4.91 -25.01
N GLN A 104 6.43 -4.01 -24.45
CA GLN A 104 6.11 -2.74 -25.13
C GLN A 104 7.38 -1.91 -25.31
N SER A 105 7.53 -1.35 -26.50
CA SER A 105 8.60 -0.41 -26.81
C SER A 105 8.57 0.77 -25.84
N TYR A 106 9.74 1.05 -25.23
CA TYR A 106 9.94 2.26 -24.45
C TYR A 106 10.25 3.42 -25.39
N VAL A 107 9.27 4.28 -25.63
CA VAL A 107 9.50 5.57 -26.29
C VAL A 107 9.97 6.54 -25.20
N SER A 108 11.28 6.59 -25.00
CA SER A 108 11.90 7.64 -24.20
C SER A 108 11.58 9.00 -24.80
N GLN A 109 11.19 9.99 -23.99
CA GLN A 109 11.14 11.39 -24.43
C GLN A 109 12.54 11.98 -24.70
N ASP A 110 13.61 11.29 -24.27
CA ASP A 110 15.01 11.68 -24.49
C ASP A 110 15.63 10.99 -25.71
N THR A 111 14.93 10.95 -26.85
CA THR A 111 15.59 10.62 -28.12
C THR A 111 16.17 11.91 -28.72
N LEU A 112 17.45 11.88 -29.14
CA LEU A 112 18.14 13.03 -29.77
C LEU A 112 17.42 13.57 -31.01
N PHE A 113 16.51 12.77 -31.59
CA PHE A 113 15.65 13.12 -32.69
C PHE A 113 14.24 12.63 -32.37
N SER A 114 13.23 13.40 -32.76
CA SER A 114 11.85 12.94 -32.66
C SER A 114 11.58 11.86 -33.72
N ILE A 115 10.70 10.89 -33.45
CA ILE A 115 10.40 9.80 -34.41
C ILE A 115 9.91 10.39 -35.76
N GLU A 116 9.17 11.49 -35.69
CA GLU A 116 8.74 12.32 -36.84
C GLU A 116 9.90 12.94 -37.63
N GLU A 117 11.00 13.32 -36.96
CA GLU A 117 12.18 13.95 -37.56
C GLU A 117 13.02 12.95 -38.37
N ILE A 118 12.92 11.66 -38.03
CA ILE A 118 13.57 10.56 -38.77
C ILE A 118 12.65 10.04 -39.91
N GLY A 119 11.46 10.63 -40.10
CA GLY A 119 10.50 10.18 -41.11
C GLY A 119 9.89 8.81 -40.81
N LEU A 120 9.88 8.42 -39.53
CA LEU A 120 9.24 7.21 -39.04
C LEU A 120 7.89 7.59 -38.44
N GLU A 121 6.89 6.73 -38.60
CA GLU A 121 5.62 6.88 -37.88
C GLU A 121 5.86 6.67 -36.38
N PRO A 122 5.30 7.52 -35.49
CA PRO A 122 5.41 7.33 -34.05
C PRO A 122 4.89 5.94 -33.72
N LEU A 123 5.78 5.06 -33.26
CA LEU A 123 5.42 3.72 -32.86
C LEU A 123 4.66 3.86 -31.55
N VAL A 124 3.33 4.05 -31.66
CA VAL A 124 2.44 3.93 -30.51
C VAL A 124 2.79 2.59 -29.89
N ALA A 125 3.05 2.58 -28.57
CA ALA A 125 3.39 1.38 -27.83
C ALA A 125 2.17 0.44 -27.77
N THR A 126 1.74 -0.10 -28.90
CA THR A 126 0.60 -0.99 -29.00
C THR A 126 1.03 -2.35 -28.47
N CYS A 127 0.38 -2.79 -27.40
CA CYS A 127 0.30 -4.21 -27.14
C CYS A 127 -0.60 -4.81 -28.24
N ASP A 128 -0.01 -5.45 -29.26
CA ASP A 128 -0.66 -6.04 -30.47
C ASP A 128 -1.90 -6.95 -30.25
N ALA A 129 -2.34 -7.16 -29.01
CA ALA A 129 -3.44 -8.07 -28.67
C ALA A 129 -4.75 -7.37 -28.29
N ASP A 130 -4.86 -6.04 -28.38
CA ASP A 130 -6.07 -5.29 -28.04
C ASP A 130 -6.17 -3.98 -28.84
N ASP A 131 -7.38 -3.44 -28.99
CA ASP A 131 -7.68 -2.20 -29.74
C ASP A 131 -7.24 -0.92 -28.99
N PHE A 132 -6.57 -1.07 -27.83
CA PHE A 132 -6.08 0.05 -27.05
C PHE A 132 -4.83 0.68 -27.69
N VAL A 133 -4.99 1.91 -28.14
CA VAL A 133 -3.92 2.75 -28.71
C VAL A 133 -3.34 3.63 -27.59
N GLY A 134 -2.18 3.25 -27.05
CA GLY A 134 -1.53 3.99 -25.97
C GLY A 134 -0.50 3.19 -25.18
N THR A 135 0.11 3.80 -24.17
CA THR A 135 1.13 3.13 -23.33
C THR A 135 0.49 2.41 -22.15
N THR A 136 0.79 1.11 -21.99
CA THR A 136 0.33 0.35 -20.83
C THR A 136 1.38 0.36 -19.72
N LEU A 137 1.03 0.92 -18.57
CA LEU A 137 1.79 0.97 -17.32
C LEU A 137 1.32 -0.13 -16.35
N VAL A 138 2.14 -0.40 -15.34
CA VAL A 138 1.82 -1.32 -14.25
C VAL A 138 1.83 -0.58 -12.92
N ALA A 139 0.72 -0.66 -12.19
CA ALA A 139 0.65 -0.31 -10.78
C ALA A 139 0.93 -1.59 -9.96
N ALA A 140 2.12 -1.67 -9.35
CA ALA A 140 2.54 -2.79 -8.54
C ALA A 140 2.27 -2.49 -7.06
N HIS A 141 1.46 -3.31 -6.39
CA HIS A 141 1.19 -3.17 -4.96
C HIS A 141 1.64 -4.39 -4.16
N SER A 142 2.06 -4.14 -2.93
CA SER A 142 2.31 -5.18 -1.93
C SER A 142 1.69 -4.79 -0.60
N TYR A 143 1.21 -5.80 0.12
CA TYR A 143 0.72 -5.68 1.49
C TYR A 143 1.14 -6.93 2.26
N ASP A 144 1.93 -6.73 3.31
CA ASP A 144 2.30 -7.77 4.26
C ASP A 144 1.39 -7.66 5.50
N ALA A 145 0.50 -8.63 5.64
CA ALA A 145 -0.47 -8.67 6.73
C ALA A 145 0.16 -8.95 8.10
N ILE A 146 1.37 -9.52 8.15
CA ILE A 146 2.04 -9.82 9.42
C ILE A 146 2.65 -8.54 9.99
N THR A 147 3.30 -7.75 9.13
CA THR A 147 3.99 -6.52 9.55
C THR A 147 3.13 -5.26 9.39
N GLY A 148 2.00 -5.35 8.69
CA GLY A 148 1.16 -4.20 8.32
C GLY A 148 1.83 -3.27 7.30
N LYS A 149 2.92 -3.71 6.67
CA LYS A 149 3.67 -2.91 5.70
C LYS A 149 3.04 -2.99 4.32
N PHE A 150 3.09 -1.88 3.60
CA PHE A 150 2.57 -1.78 2.25
C PHE A 150 3.42 -0.87 1.38
N GLU A 151 3.39 -1.15 0.09
CA GLU A 151 4.07 -0.35 -0.93
C GLU A 151 3.29 -0.38 -2.24
N LEU A 152 3.30 0.74 -2.95
CA LEU A 152 2.67 0.92 -4.25
C LEU A 152 3.64 1.68 -5.16
N TYR A 153 3.93 1.08 -6.31
CA TYR A 153 4.73 1.69 -7.38
C TYR A 153 3.91 1.77 -8.65
N ILE A 154 4.21 2.75 -9.49
CA ILE A 154 3.72 2.84 -10.87
C ILE A 154 4.92 2.94 -11.81
N GLY A 155 4.84 2.28 -12.96
CA GLY A 155 5.94 2.33 -13.92
C GLY A 155 5.66 1.60 -15.21
N GLN A 156 6.59 1.73 -16.15
CA GLN A 156 6.62 0.90 -17.36
C GLN A 156 7.50 -0.31 -17.12
N SER A 157 6.89 -1.50 -17.15
CA SER A 157 7.59 -2.78 -17.00
C SER A 157 8.50 -3.06 -18.20
N LYS A 158 9.60 -3.77 -17.95
CA LYS A 158 10.56 -4.25 -18.95
C LYS A 158 10.77 -5.76 -18.74
N ASN A 159 10.77 -6.55 -19.81
CA ASN A 159 11.23 -7.93 -19.73
C ASN A 159 12.77 -7.94 -19.62
N PRO A 160 13.34 -8.52 -18.55
CA PRO A 160 14.79 -8.61 -18.43
C PRO A 160 15.34 -9.50 -19.55
N GLU A 161 16.33 -9.01 -20.29
CA GLU A 161 16.98 -9.77 -21.37
C GLU A 161 18.09 -10.68 -20.83
N PHE A 162 18.71 -10.29 -19.72
CA PHE A 162 19.81 -10.99 -19.07
C PHE A 162 19.54 -11.24 -17.57
N PRO A 163 20.13 -12.28 -16.98
CA PRO A 163 20.07 -12.50 -15.53
C PRO A 163 20.64 -11.29 -14.76
N GLY A 164 19.85 -10.69 -13.89
CA GLY A 164 20.22 -9.50 -13.11
C GLY A 164 19.86 -8.16 -13.75
N ASP A 165 19.24 -8.16 -14.93
CA ASP A 165 18.69 -6.95 -15.55
C ASP A 165 17.47 -6.43 -14.77
N VAL A 166 17.22 -5.13 -14.88
CA VAL A 166 16.08 -4.47 -14.22
C VAL A 166 14.78 -4.81 -14.93
N CYS A 167 13.74 -5.12 -14.14
CA CYS A 167 12.41 -5.45 -14.67
C CYS A 167 11.52 -4.24 -14.96
N TRP A 168 12.10 -3.03 -15.00
CA TRP A 168 11.40 -1.76 -15.22
C TRP A 168 12.23 -0.87 -16.15
N HIS A 169 11.59 -0.16 -17.07
CA HIS A 169 12.22 0.96 -17.79
C HIS A 169 12.36 2.17 -16.86
N TRP A 170 11.28 2.45 -16.12
CA TRP A 170 11.23 3.44 -15.06
C TRP A 170 10.13 3.04 -14.07
N ARG A 171 10.26 3.52 -12.83
CA ARG A 171 9.22 3.38 -11.81
C ARG A 171 9.23 4.58 -10.87
N HIS A 172 8.08 4.84 -10.28
CA HIS A 172 7.91 5.82 -9.23
C HIS A 172 7.17 5.20 -8.05
N GLN A 173 7.62 5.48 -6.83
CA GLN A 173 6.97 5.03 -5.61
C GLN A 173 5.85 6.01 -5.27
N LEU A 174 4.60 5.55 -5.29
CA LEU A 174 3.43 6.36 -4.99
C LEU A 174 3.12 6.36 -3.50
N LEU A 175 3.17 5.17 -2.89
CA LEU A 175 2.87 4.98 -1.48
C LEU A 175 3.83 3.98 -0.86
N ASN A 176 4.22 4.25 0.38
CA ASN A 176 4.90 3.30 1.24
C ASN A 176 4.48 3.63 2.67
N GLY A 177 4.26 2.60 3.47
CA GLY A 177 3.92 2.77 4.86
C GLY A 177 3.77 1.46 5.58
N GLY A 178 3.33 1.58 6.81
CA GLY A 178 3.15 0.48 7.73
C GLY A 178 3.52 0.92 9.12
N THR A 179 2.82 0.41 10.11
CA THR A 179 3.30 0.44 11.48
C THR A 179 4.57 -0.40 11.51
N SER A 180 5.73 0.23 11.71
CA SER A 180 6.88 -0.55 12.19
C SER A 180 6.37 -1.37 13.37
N PRO A 181 6.67 -2.68 13.49
CA PRO A 181 6.48 -3.34 14.76
C PRO A 181 7.18 -2.42 15.76
N LEU A 182 6.40 -1.87 16.68
CA LEU A 182 6.91 -1.17 17.85
C LEU A 182 8.03 -2.08 18.37
N PRO A 183 9.25 -1.58 18.64
CA PRO A 183 10.28 -2.44 19.18
C PRO A 183 9.71 -3.08 20.45
N THR A 184 9.36 -4.36 20.37
CA THR A 184 9.00 -5.21 21.50
C THR A 184 10.28 -5.35 22.30
N GLY A 185 10.53 -4.35 23.14
CA GLY A 185 11.83 -4.16 23.77
C GLY A 185 12.01 -2.82 24.48
N GLN A 186 10.94 -2.13 24.84
CA GLN A 186 10.96 -1.28 26.03
C GLN A 186 9.88 -1.81 26.96
N THR A 187 10.30 -2.70 27.85
CA THR A 187 9.65 -2.88 29.14
C THR A 187 9.63 -1.51 29.79
N LEU A 188 8.52 -0.77 29.65
CA LEU A 188 8.19 0.25 30.63
C LEU A 188 8.16 -0.50 31.97
N PRO A 189 9.01 -0.15 32.95
CA PRO A 189 8.91 -0.76 34.26
C PRO A 189 7.48 -0.53 34.75
N PRO A 190 6.84 -1.53 35.38
CA PRO A 190 5.50 -1.34 35.91
C PRO A 190 5.54 -0.16 36.88
N ILE A 191 4.80 0.90 36.56
CA ILE A 191 4.56 2.01 37.47
C ILE A 191 3.65 1.45 38.57
N LEU A 192 4.27 0.97 39.65
CA LEU A 192 3.57 0.69 40.90
C LEU A 192 3.16 2.04 41.51
N PRO A 193 1.95 2.15 42.09
CA PRO A 193 1.60 3.33 42.88
C PRO A 193 2.42 3.30 44.17
N GLY A 194 3.44 4.16 44.24
CA GLY A 194 4.35 4.30 45.37
C GLY A 194 5.80 4.31 44.92
N ASP A 195 6.58 5.27 45.42
CA ASP A 195 8.00 5.40 45.08
C ASP A 195 8.77 4.14 45.50
N ALA A 196 9.60 3.64 44.58
CA ALA A 196 10.58 2.62 44.91
C ALA A 196 11.53 3.19 45.99
N PRO A 197 11.91 2.41 47.01
CA PRO A 197 12.77 2.89 48.08
C PRO A 197 14.10 3.36 47.48
N SER A 198 14.40 4.65 47.64
CA SER A 198 15.66 5.24 47.18
C SER A 198 16.81 4.70 48.03
N ALA A 199 17.90 4.29 47.39
CA ALA A 199 19.14 3.85 48.03
C ALA A 199 20.01 5.03 48.53
N GLN A 200 19.49 6.26 48.52
CA GLN A 200 20.09 7.42 49.17
C GLN A 200 19.41 7.66 50.50
N ALA A 201 19.85 6.90 51.51
CA ALA A 201 19.57 7.22 52.90
C ALA A 201 20.69 8.16 53.39
N GLU A 202 20.32 9.36 53.83
CA GLU A 202 21.21 10.19 54.66
C GLU A 202 21.55 9.39 55.92
N GLU A 203 22.85 9.24 56.23
CA GLU A 203 23.29 8.66 57.49
C GLU A 203 22.91 9.61 58.62
N ILE A 204 21.84 9.27 59.35
CA ILE A 204 21.44 9.98 60.55
C ILE A 204 22.10 9.27 61.74
N ASP A 205 23.05 9.93 62.39
CA ASP A 205 23.66 9.45 63.62
C ASP A 205 22.64 9.43 64.77
N ILE A 206 22.14 8.24 65.10
CA ILE A 206 21.20 8.04 66.22
C ILE A 206 21.87 7.33 67.39
N ARG A 207 21.94 8.03 68.53
CA ARG A 207 22.40 7.49 69.83
C ARG A 207 21.41 6.46 70.38
N LEU A 208 21.81 5.19 70.40
CA LEU A 208 21.05 4.11 71.02
C LEU A 208 21.02 4.25 72.55
N LYS A 209 19.82 4.46 73.11
CA LYS A 209 19.55 4.29 74.55
C LYS A 209 18.97 2.89 74.78
N LYS A 210 19.63 2.14 75.65
CA LYS A 210 19.41 0.72 75.92
C LYS A 210 18.15 0.46 76.76
N SER A 211 17.45 -0.60 76.34
CA SER A 211 16.77 -1.66 77.10
C SER A 211 15.54 -1.39 77.97
N GLN A 212 14.59 -2.31 77.73
CA GLN A 212 13.90 -3.20 78.67
C GLN A 212 12.49 -2.83 79.13
N SER A 213 11.70 -3.92 79.26
CA SER A 213 10.43 -4.07 79.98
C SER A 213 9.23 -3.55 79.19
N ASP A 214 8.06 -4.18 79.15
CA ASP A 214 7.41 -5.21 79.96
C ASP A 214 6.23 -5.66 79.07
N ASP A 215 6.05 -6.95 78.78
CA ASP A 215 5.06 -7.82 79.42
C ASP A 215 3.66 -7.19 79.61
N GLY A 216 2.62 -7.79 79.02
CA GLY A 216 1.25 -7.31 79.21
C GLY A 216 0.20 -7.82 78.23
N ALA A 217 -0.23 -9.06 78.48
CA ALA A 217 -1.53 -9.64 78.09
C ALA A 217 -2.69 -8.62 78.15
N VAL A 218 -3.48 -8.46 77.09
CA VAL A 218 -4.78 -9.13 76.80
C VAL A 218 -5.96 -8.58 77.63
N ASP A 219 -7.11 -8.54 76.96
CA ASP A 219 -8.49 -8.32 77.44
C ASP A 219 -8.97 -6.85 77.55
N SER A 220 -10.20 -6.49 77.20
CA SER A 220 -11.43 -7.24 76.92
C SER A 220 -12.44 -6.29 76.25
N ASN A 221 -13.43 -6.82 75.54
CA ASN A 221 -14.71 -6.12 75.34
C ASN A 221 -15.86 -7.03 75.78
N GLY A 222 -16.45 -6.65 76.90
CA GLY A 222 -17.80 -6.92 77.36
C GLY A 222 -18.32 -5.64 77.98
#